data_AF-A0A7W8FBF9-F1
#
_entry.id   AF-A0A7W8FBF9-F1
#
_cell.length_a   1.000
_cell.length_b   1.000
_cell.length_c   1.000
_cell.angle_alpha   90.00
_cell.angle_beta   90.00
_cell.angle_gamma   90.00
#
_symmetry.space_group_name_H-M   'P 1'
#
loop_
_entity.id
_entity.type
_entity.pdbx_description
1 polymer ?
#
loop_
_entity_poly.entity_id
_entity_poly.type
_entity_poly.pdbx_seq_one_letter_code
_entity_poly.pdbx_strand_id
1 'polypeptide(L)' 'MREALNDVRASGKRVVPVCPYVRKYLATHDEFADIADPVTPEVLRWLDGELKRQGH' A
#
# COMPACT_ATOMS: atom_id res chain seq x y z
N MET A 1 -1.31 4.08 -12.25
CA MET A 1 -0.63 3.71 -10.99
C MET A 1 0.40 4.75 -10.58
N ARG A 2 1.36 5.08 -11.45
CA ARG A 2 2.42 6.08 -11.19
C ARG A 2 1.90 7.42 -10.62
N GLU A 3 0.88 8.02 -11.24
CA GLU A 3 0.31 9.29 -10.78
C GLU A 3 -0.28 9.19 -9.36
N ALA A 4 -1.02 8.12 -9.05
CA ALA A 4 -1.58 7.90 -7.72
C ALA A 4 -0.47 7.73 -6.65
N LEU A 5 0.63 7.07 -6.99
CA LEU A 5 1.77 6.91 -6.08
C LEU A 5 2.54 8.22 -5.89
N ASN A 6 2.64 9.05 -6.94
CA ASN A 6 3.19 10.39 -6.82
C ASN A 6 2.32 11.29 -5.93
N ASP A 7 0.99 11.18 -6.00
CA ASP A 7 0.09 11.90 -5.11
C ASP A 7 0.21 11.45 -3.65
N VAL A 8 0.35 10.13 -3.41
CA VAL A 8 0.65 9.56 -2.09
C VAL A 8 1.96 10.16 -1.54
N ARG A 9 3.02 10.20 -2.36
CA ARG A 9 4.28 10.84 -1.99
C ARG A 9 4.13 12.33 -1.70
N ALA A 10 3.44 13.08 -2.57
CA ALA A 10 3.19 14.51 -2.41
C ALA A 10 2.37 14.83 -1.16
N SER A 11 1.48 13.92 -0.77
CA SER A 11 0.69 13.98 0.46
C SER A 11 1.47 13.58 1.72
N GLY A 12 2.75 13.21 1.60
CA GLY A 12 3.56 12.72 2.72
C GLY A 12 3.11 11.38 3.29
N LYS A 13 2.35 10.59 2.52
CA LYS A 13 1.79 9.30 2.93
C LYS A 13 2.69 8.15 2.45
N ARG A 14 2.49 6.98 3.06
CA ARG A 14 3.16 5.72 2.71
C ARG A 14 2.11 4.65 2.38
N VAL A 15 2.49 3.66 1.59
CA VAL A 15 1.60 2.57 1.12
C VAL A 15 2.10 1.21 1.59
N VAL A 16 1.19 0.38 2.09
CA VAL A 16 1.44 -1.05 2.36
C VAL A 16 0.77 -1.89 1.26
N PRO A 17 1.52 -2.55 0.36
CA PRO A 17 0.96 -3.16 -0.84
C PRO A 17 0.38 -4.55 -0.57
N VAL A 18 -0.82 -4.59 0.02
CA VAL A 18 -1.55 -5.84 0.32
C VAL A 18 -2.20 -6.48 -0.90
N CYS A 19 -2.54 -5.67 -1.91
CA CYS A 19 -3.04 -6.18 -3.18
C CYS A 19 -1.88 -6.72 -4.04
N PRO A 20 -1.97 -7.96 -4.57
CA PRO A 20 -0.90 -8.55 -5.37
C PRO A 20 -0.56 -7.74 -6.63
N TYR A 21 -1.53 -7.04 -7.22
CA TYR A 21 -1.30 -6.17 -8.36
C TYR A 21 -0.37 -4.99 -8.01
N VAL A 22 -0.65 -4.30 -6.92
CA VAL A 22 0.16 -3.15 -6.45
C VAL A 22 1.56 -3.61 -6.06
N ARG A 23 1.67 -4.75 -5.37
CA ARG A 23 2.97 -5.34 -5.03
C ARG A 23 3.81 -5.60 -6.27
N LYS A 24 3.24 -6.24 -7.29
CA LYS A 24 3.95 -6.53 -8.55
C LYS A 24 4.40 -5.24 -9.24
N TYR A 25 3.55 -4.21 -9.24
CA TYR A 25 3.91 -2.92 -9.82
C TYR A 25 5.10 -2.28 -9.08
N LEU A 26 5.07 -2.22 -7.76
CA LEU A 26 6.16 -1.63 -6.95
C LEU A 26 7.47 -2.44 -7.08
N ALA A 27 7.39 -3.76 -7.22
CA ALA A 27 8.57 -4.61 -7.37
C ALA A 27 9.37 -4.36 -8.66
N THR A 28 8.79 -3.70 -9.66
CA THR A 28 9.48 -3.31 -10.91
C THR A 28 9.72 -1.81 -11.02
N HIS A 29 9.41 -1.04 -9.97
CA HIS A 29 9.51 0.42 -9.96
C HIS A 29 10.14 0.89 -8.64
N ASP A 30 11.45 0.70 -8.52
CA ASP A 30 12.25 1.09 -7.34
C ASP A 30 12.14 2.59 -7.01
N GLU A 31 11.73 3.42 -7.97
CA GLU A 31 11.48 4.84 -7.74
C GLU A 31 10.47 5.11 -6.62
N PHE A 32 9.62 4.13 -6.25
CA PHE A 32 8.60 4.23 -5.19
C PHE A 32 8.99 3.52 -3.89
N ALA A 33 10.21 3.00 -3.77
CA ALA A 33 10.65 2.27 -2.59
C ALA A 33 10.65 3.12 -1.30
N ASP A 34 10.80 4.44 -1.40
CA ASP A 34 10.78 5.39 -0.29
C ASP A 34 9.40 5.50 0.40
N ILE A 35 8.32 5.28 -0.36
CA ILE A 35 6.93 5.35 0.13
C ILE A 35 6.30 3.98 0.34
N ALA A 36 7.01 2.89 0.05
CA ALA A 36 6.50 1.53 0.19
C ALA A 36 6.94 0.92 1.52
N ASP A 37 5.96 0.52 2.34
CA ASP A 37 6.20 -0.24 3.57
C ASP A 37 5.94 -1.73 3.37
N PRO A 38 6.69 -2.61 4.07
CA PRO A 38 6.47 -4.04 3.99
C PRO A 38 5.10 -4.42 4.53
N VAL A 39 4.48 -5.43 3.90
CA VAL A 39 3.28 -6.06 4.46
C VAL A 39 3.69 -6.89 5.67
N THR A 40 3.21 -6.51 6.85
CA THR A 40 3.43 -7.28 8.09
C THR A 40 2.16 -8.03 8.51
N PRO A 41 2.28 -9.12 9.31
CA PRO A 41 1.12 -9.80 9.87
C PRO A 41 0.22 -8.89 10.72
N GLU A 42 0.81 -7.87 11.35
CA GLU A 42 0.06 -6.88 12.13
C GLU A 42 -0.83 -6.02 11.25
N VAL A 43 -0.29 -5.49 10.13
CA VAL A 43 -1.08 -4.71 9.17
C VAL A 43 -2.21 -5.55 8.58
N LEU A 44 -1.98 -6.83 8.29
CA LEU A 44 -3.02 -7.73 7.78
C LEU A 44 -4.15 -7.97 8.80
N ARG A 45 -3.80 -8.17 10.08
CA ARG A 45 -4.79 -8.32 11.16
C ARG A 45 -5.61 -7.05 11.35
N TRP A 46 -4.97 -5.88 11.31
CA TRP A 46 -5.65 -4.60 11.37
C TRP A 46 -6.60 -4.42 10.17
N LEU A 47 -6.13 -4.64 8.94
CA LEU A 47 -6.94 -4.53 7.72
C LEU A 47 -8.17 -5.45 7.73
N ASP A 48 -8.02 -6.70 8.16
CA ASP A 48 -9.14 -7.63 8.31
C ASP A 48 -10.20 -7.08 9.29
N GLY A 49 -9.74 -6.52 10.42
CA GLY A 49 -10.60 -5.81 11.36
C GLY A 49 -11.30 -4.60 10.74
N GLU A 50 -10.57 -3.74 10.01
CA GLU A 50 -11.14 -2.56 9.35
C GLU A 50 -12.18 -2.92 8.29
N LEU A 51 -11.89 -3.92 7.44
CA LEU A 51 -12.78 -4.32 6.36
C LEU A 51 -14.07 -4.94 6.90
N LYS A 52 -13.98 -5.73 7.98
CA LYS A 52 -15.16 -6.21 8.71
C LYS A 52 -16.00 -5.07 9.27
N ARG A 53 -15.37 -3.98 9.72
CA ARG A 53 -16.07 -2.77 10.20
C ARG A 53 -16.68 -1.93 9.08
N GLN A 54 -16.13 -2.00 7.87
CA GLN A 54 -16.57 -1.23 6.70
C GLN A 54 -17.68 -1.90 5.88
N GLY A 55 -18.26 -3.01 6.37
CA GLY A 55 -19.38 -3.77 5.79
C GLY A 55 -20.00 -3.17 4.51
N HIS A 56 -19.51 -3.62 3.36
CA HIS A 56 -20.24 -3.56 2.09
C HIS A 56 -21.22 -4.73 2.05
#